data_AF-A0A6G1Z0V7-F1
#
_entry.id   AF-A0A6G1Z0V7-F1
#
_cell.length_a   1.000
_cell.length_b   1.000
_cell.length_c   1.000
_cell.angle_alpha   90.00
_cell.angle_beta   90.00
_cell.angle_gamma   90.00
#
_symmetry.space_group_name_H-M   'P 1'
#
loop_
_entity.id
_entity.type
_entity.pdbx_description
1 polymer ?
#
loop_
_entity_poly.entity_id
_entity_poly.type
_entity_poly.pdbx_seq_one_letter_code
_entity_poly.pdbx_strand_id
1 'polypeptide(L)' 'MSGSNLTGTDKAILDVLKRGRGGEDPWGIATKGYLVDETDFSRNSVYNRLEVLEARGYVKLIHEPTRLFEFVSDPREE' A
#
# COMPACT_ATOMS: atom_id res chain seq x y z
N MET A 1 3.99 8.62 20.00
CA MET A 1 4.70 8.75 18.71
C MET A 1 5.25 7.39 18.35
N SER A 2 4.45 6.54 17.70
CA SER A 2 4.97 5.27 17.21
C SER A 2 5.83 5.58 15.99
N GLY A 3 7.15 5.54 16.16
CA GLY A 3 8.10 5.64 15.06
C GLY A 3 7.94 4.41 14.18
N SER A 4 6.94 4.43 13.28
CA SER A 4 6.70 3.37 12.34
C SER A 4 7.96 3.22 11.47
N ASN A 5 8.68 2.12 11.67
CA ASN A 5 9.87 1.78 10.90
C ASN A 5 9.43 1.34 9.49
N LEU A 6 9.10 2.36 8.69
CA LEU A 6 8.69 2.27 7.30
C LEU A 6 9.90 2.49 6.40
N THR A 7 10.08 1.56 5.47
CA THR A 7 11.04 1.66 4.36
C THR A 7 10.56 2.67 3.31
N GLY A 8 11.43 3.03 2.36
CA GLY A 8 11.03 3.84 1.22
C GLY A 8 9.92 3.19 0.38
N THR A 9 9.98 1.87 0.19
CA THR A 9 8.96 1.11 -0.53
C THR A 9 7.61 1.11 0.19
N ASP A 10 7.59 1.01 1.53
CA ASP A 10 6.33 1.11 2.29
C ASP A 10 5.63 2.45 2.06
N LYS A 11 6.41 3.53 2.15
CA LYS A 11 5.90 4.89 2.00
C LYS A 11 5.30 5.07 0.61
N ALA A 12 6.00 4.61 -0.44
CA ALA A 12 5.53 4.69 -1.81
C ALA A 12 4.25 3.87 -2.05
N ILE A 13 4.15 2.66 -1.52
CA ILE A 13 2.91 1.85 -1.62
C ILE A 13 1.73 2.58 -0.98
N LEU A 14 1.92 3.11 0.24
CA LEU A 14 0.88 3.85 0.95
C LEU A 14 0.51 5.15 0.22
N ASP A 15 1.48 5.85 -0.39
CA ASP A 15 1.22 7.06 -1.18
C ASP A 15 0.40 6.77 -2.44
N VAL A 16 0.69 5.67 -3.15
CA VAL A 16 -0.12 5.25 -4.31
C VAL A 16 -1.54 4.89 -3.88
N LEU A 17 -1.69 4.11 -2.81
CA LEU A 17 -3.01 3.71 -2.31
C LEU A 17 -3.84 4.90 -1.81
N LYS A 18 -3.21 5.92 -1.24
CA LYS A 18 -3.88 7.15 -0.76
C LYS A 18 -4.16 8.16 -1.86
N ARG A 19 -3.66 7.95 -3.09
CA ARG A 19 -3.89 8.89 -4.20
C ARG A 19 -5.39 9.02 -4.44
N GLY A 20 -5.89 10.27 -4.46
CA GLY A 20 -7.32 10.57 -4.61
C GLY A 20 -8.12 10.65 -3.30
N ARG A 21 -7.51 10.35 -2.14
CA ARG A 21 -8.17 10.49 -0.84
C ARG A 21 -8.67 11.93 -0.62
N GLY A 22 -9.98 12.07 -0.39
CA GLY A 22 -10.64 13.37 -0.22
C GLY A 22 -11.15 14.04 -1.51
N GLY A 23 -10.94 13.40 -2.66
CA GLY A 23 -11.53 13.80 -3.94
C GLY A 23 -12.88 13.12 -4.23
N GLU A 24 -13.35 13.26 -5.47
CA GLU A 24 -14.61 12.67 -5.95
C GLU A 24 -14.45 11.24 -6.50
N ASP A 25 -13.23 10.87 -6.93
CA ASP A 25 -12.94 9.56 -7.51
C ASP A 25 -12.76 8.47 -6.45
N PRO A 26 -13.06 7.20 -6.78
CA PRO A 26 -12.71 6.06 -5.93
C PRO A 26 -11.19 6.00 -5.67
N TRP A 27 -10.81 5.75 -4.41
CA TRP A 27 -9.42 5.66 -3.98
C TRP A 27 -9.21 4.45 -3.05
N GLY A 28 -7.97 4.18 -2.68
CA GLY A 28 -7.67 3.20 -1.64
C GLY A 28 -7.56 1.76 -2.13
N ILE A 29 -7.66 1.48 -3.43
CA ILE A 29 -7.60 0.11 -3.95
C ILE A 29 -6.61 0.02 -5.11
N ALA A 30 -5.71 -0.96 -5.07
CA ALA A 30 -4.76 -1.24 -6.16
C ALA A 30 -4.34 -2.70 -6.21
N THR A 31 -4.06 -3.21 -7.41
CA THR A 31 -3.41 -4.52 -7.56
C THR A 31 -1.92 -4.41 -7.30
N LYS A 32 -1.27 -5.52 -6.90
CA LYS A 32 0.19 -5.60 -6.84
C LYS A 32 0.84 -5.15 -8.16
N GLY A 33 0.26 -5.51 -9.30
CA GLY A 33 0.78 -5.10 -10.62
C GLY A 33 0.84 -3.59 -10.75
N TYR A 34 -0.28 -2.92 -10.48
CA TYR A 34 -0.37 -1.47 -10.50
C TYR A 34 0.61 -0.80 -9.53
N LEU A 35 0.75 -1.33 -8.31
CA LEU A 35 1.72 -0.82 -7.32
C LEU A 35 3.18 -0.96 -7.78
N VAL A 36 3.50 -2.01 -8.54
CA VAL A 36 4.84 -2.15 -9.13
C VAL A 36 5.08 -1.08 -10.19
N ASP A 37 4.09 -0.86 -11.05
CA ASP A 37 4.19 0.11 -12.16
C ASP A 37 4.28 1.55 -11.64
N GLU A 38 3.61 1.88 -10.53
CA GLU A 38 3.53 3.25 -10.01
C GLU A 38 4.62 3.63 -9.00
N THR A 39 5.29 2.65 -8.39
CA THR A 39 6.26 2.92 -7.31
C THR A 39 7.72 2.86 -7.76
N ASP A 40 7.98 2.48 -9.02
CA ASP A 40 9.33 2.22 -9.58
C ASP A 40 10.16 1.18 -8.81
N PHE A 41 9.57 0.47 -7.84
CA PHE A 41 10.25 -0.58 -7.09
C PHE A 41 10.10 -1.94 -7.78
N SER A 42 11.08 -2.81 -7.53
CA SER A 42 11.03 -4.17 -8.05
C SER A 42 9.78 -4.91 -7.58
N ARG A 43 9.25 -5.80 -8.43
CA ARG A 43 8.11 -6.66 -8.08
C ARG A 43 8.30 -7.44 -6.78
N ASN A 44 9.52 -7.92 -6.52
CA ASN A 44 9.84 -8.64 -5.29
C ASN A 44 9.81 -7.71 -4.06
N SER A 45 10.34 -6.49 -4.19
CA SER A 45 10.28 -5.48 -3.14
C SER A 45 8.84 -5.14 -2.78
N VAL A 46 7.99 -4.84 -3.77
CA VAL A 46 6.57 -4.52 -3.56
C VAL A 46 5.84 -5.70 -2.93
N TYR A 47 6.06 -6.93 -3.40
CA TYR A 47 5.46 -8.13 -2.82
C TYR A 47 5.82 -8.28 -1.34
N ASN A 48 7.12 -8.28 -1.01
CA ASN A 48 7.59 -8.48 0.37
C ASN A 48 7.08 -7.38 1.30
N ARG A 49 6.97 -6.14 0.81
CA ARG A 49 6.46 -5.04 1.62
C ARG A 49 4.94 -5.09 1.80
N LEU A 50 4.17 -5.53 0.79
CA LEU A 50 2.72 -5.73 0.95
C LEU A 50 2.41 -6.76 2.04
N GLU A 51 3.15 -7.87 2.12
CA GLU A 51 3.00 -8.86 3.19
C GLU A 51 3.26 -8.24 4.58
N VAL A 52 4.26 -7.36 4.70
CA VAL A 52 4.57 -6.68 5.97
C VAL A 52 3.52 -5.63 6.32
N LEU A 53 3.06 -4.85 5.34
CA LEU A 53 2.02 -3.84 5.54
C LEU A 53 0.68 -4.49 5.93
N GLU A 54 0.34 -5.61 5.31
CA GLU A 54 -0.86 -6.39 5.63
C GLU A 54 -0.77 -6.99 7.03
N ALA A 55 0.35 -7.62 7.39
CA ALA A 55 0.55 -8.17 8.72
C ALA A 55 0.49 -7.10 9.83
N ARG A 56 0.79 -5.84 9.50
CA ARG A 56 0.68 -4.67 10.39
C ARG A 56 -0.71 -4.01 10.36
N GLY A 57 -1.61 -4.46 9.49
CA GLY A 57 -2.97 -3.93 9.36
C GLY A 57 -3.06 -2.58 8.64
N TYR A 58 -2.04 -2.16 7.89
CA TYR A 58 -2.06 -0.90 7.13
C TYR A 58 -2.72 -1.05 5.77
N VAL A 59 -2.70 -2.26 5.22
CA VAL A 59 -3.41 -2.65 4.00
C VAL A 59 -4.08 -4.02 4.21
N LYS A 60 -4.98 -4.40 3.32
CA LYS A 60 -5.66 -5.70 3.36
C LYS A 60 -5.75 -6.32 1.97
N LEU A 61 -5.39 -7.60 1.83
CA LEU A 61 -5.66 -8.35 0.60
C LEU A 61 -7.15 -8.69 0.52
N ILE A 62 -7.86 -8.10 -0.45
CA ILE A 62 -9.30 -8.29 -0.64
C ILE A 62 -9.63 -9.22 -1.82
N HIS A 63 -8.67 -9.48 -2.70
CA HIS A 63 -8.80 -10.48 -3.76
C HIS A 63 -7.45 -11.13 -4.05
N GLU A 64 -7.32 -12.39 -3.63
CA GLU A 64 -6.07 -13.16 -3.69
C GLU A 64 -5.56 -13.42 -5.12
N PRO A 65 -6.40 -13.84 -6.10
CA PRO A 65 -5.92 -14.18 -7.44
C PRO A 65 -5.24 -13.02 -8.18
N THR A 66 -5.78 -11.80 -8.05
CA THR A 66 -5.19 -10.60 -8.67
C THR A 66 -4.26 -9.84 -7.74
N ARG A 67 -4.13 -10.31 -6.49
CA ARG A 67 -3.41 -9.59 -5.43
C ARG A 67 -3.90 -8.14 -5.32
N LEU A 68 -5.22 -7.97 -5.16
CA LEU A 68 -5.88 -6.67 -4.97
C LEU A 68 -5.85 -6.27 -3.50
N PHE A 69 -5.30 -5.10 -3.22
CA PHE A 69 -5.16 -4.57 -1.86
C PHE A 69 -6.04 -3.34 -1.66
N GLU A 70 -6.58 -3.25 -0.45
CA GLU A 70 -7.30 -2.11 0.10
C GLU A 70 -6.42 -1.38 1.12
N PHE A 71 -6.43 -0.06 1.10
CA PHE A 71 -5.88 0.80 2.15
C PHE A 71 -6.72 0.71 3.42
N VAL A 72 -6.08 0.52 4.57
CA VAL A 72 -6.77 0.47 5.87
C VAL A 72 -6.39 1.67 6.72
N SER A 73 -5.10 1.90 6.92
CA SER A 73 -4.60 3.00 7.75
C SER A 73 -3.19 3.41 7.35
N ASP A 74 -2.80 4.62 7.75
CA ASP A 74 -1.46 5.15 7.52
C ASP A 74 -0.80 5.50 8.86
N PRO A 75 0.23 4.75 9.31
CA PRO A 75 0.89 5.00 10.57
C PRO A 75 1.79 6.26 10.56
N ARG A 76 1.78 7.03 9.46
CA ARG A 76 2.40 8.36 9.35
C ARG A 76 1.45 9.49 9.80
N GLU A 77 0.16 9.19 9.98
CA GLU A 77 -0.89 10.15 10.37
C GLU A 77 -1.26 10.08 11.87
N GLU A 78 -0.55 9.29 12.68
CA GLU A 78 -0.75 9.10 14.13
C GLU A 78 0.28 9.83 15.02
#